data_AF-A0A835XM95-F1
#
_entry.id   AF-A0A835XM95-F1
#
_cell.length_a   1.000
_cell.length_b   1.000
_cell.length_c   1.000
_cell.angle_alpha   90.00
_cell.angle_beta   90.00
_cell.angle_gamma   90.00
#
_symmetry.space_group_name_H-M   'P 1'
#
loop_
_entity.id
_entity.type
_entity.pdbx_description
1 polymer ?
#
loop_
_entity_poly.entity_id
_entity_poly.type
_entity_poly.pdbx_seq_one_letter_code
_entity_poly.pdbx_strand_id
1 'polypeptide(L)'
;MLATTGEERRAADAMVDLGGQWIGPTQHRSLQLASELGLGLIAQTWFEDATVAAAPAPSSSAKAQRRSATSPPTPPATPSSPPPPSPSWPAAATGPPGRPSEALSGPTVPLASGASTPLTEAEASELSSVLGLWDQWAASLGESKAWSAHPHAFGWDRISVVDWIQAHVALPAVRRELELLVLTVSASEPRRLSFLFWIHFLAMVGGTAAIADGPGGAQSFKVAGGMQQLSFGLYDDVVRRGGRVQLGAAVVAVDWMAPLPDGGTGVEVTLTVPQPPPPPPAPASAAGQAAAAAAAVTAAAAAPPQRLRASFLVVAMSPPLWRDVNWQPPLLPAKRAIGEGMYMGSAVKTIAVFDRAFWERRPDGSGQRSDGAGPPPPPARLEELGPVGNLFPSTVSGRPALVGLVAGDAAVELAAAPEAERRRRVLAQYQAFFLGGGSGGGSGGDEVERWCVGWVSKDWMSEERSRGCYAALWPPGLATLASLSSALPAGGEAGAGEWLDGVTAARAPVGGRVFWAGTELAREWAGYFEGALEAGHRAAAEVEAAVRACGRYPRPLQGVSRL
;
A
#
# COMPACT_ATOMS: atom_id res chain seq x y z
N MET A 1 -6.61 -26.10 2.86
CA MET A 1 -7.47 -25.15 3.60
C MET A 1 -6.69 -24.62 4.80
N LEU A 2 -6.28 -23.35 4.72
CA LEU A 2 -5.52 -22.65 5.74
C LEU A 2 -6.39 -22.43 6.99
N ALA A 3 -6.17 -23.21 8.04
CA ALA A 3 -6.75 -22.98 9.35
C ALA A 3 -5.88 -21.96 10.11
N THR A 4 -5.98 -20.67 9.72
CA THR A 4 -5.86 -19.60 10.74
C THR A 4 -7.23 -19.46 11.36
N THR A 5 -7.32 -19.46 12.69
CA THR A 5 -8.53 -19.27 13.50
C THR A 5 -9.62 -18.47 12.76
N GLY A 6 -10.63 -19.18 12.27
CA GLY A 6 -11.62 -18.64 11.31
C GLY A 6 -12.56 -17.58 11.88
N GLU A 7 -12.42 -17.20 13.15
CA GLU A 7 -13.26 -16.21 13.83
C GLU A 7 -12.86 -14.77 13.47
N GLU A 8 -11.56 -14.47 13.29
CA GLU A 8 -11.09 -13.10 13.04
C GLU A 8 -11.46 -12.55 11.65
N ARG A 9 -11.89 -13.41 10.72
CA ARG A 9 -12.20 -13.05 9.33
C ARG A 9 -13.68 -13.13 8.99
N ARG A 10 -14.56 -13.18 9.99
CA ARG A 10 -16.01 -13.30 9.78
C ARG A 10 -16.75 -12.05 10.21
N ALA A 11 -17.51 -11.47 9.28
CA ALA A 11 -18.57 -10.51 9.60
C ALA A 11 -19.90 -11.11 9.15
N ALA A 12 -20.85 -11.28 10.08
CA ALA A 12 -22.15 -11.91 9.81
C ALA A 12 -22.03 -13.27 9.08
N ASP A 13 -21.19 -14.17 9.61
CA ASP A 13 -20.88 -15.51 9.08
C ASP A 13 -20.20 -15.57 7.69
N ALA A 14 -19.83 -14.41 7.12
CA ALA A 14 -19.18 -14.32 5.83
C ALA A 14 -17.67 -14.04 5.96
N MET A 15 -16.86 -14.69 5.12
CA MET A 15 -15.44 -14.35 5.00
C MET A 15 -15.29 -12.94 4.43
N VAL A 16 -14.58 -12.07 5.13
CA VAL A 16 -14.28 -10.70 4.69
C VAL A 16 -12.80 -10.53 4.38
N ASP A 17 -12.52 -9.69 3.38
CA ASP A 17 -11.16 -9.29 3.05
C ASP A 17 -10.68 -8.22 4.03
N LEU A 18 -9.74 -8.59 4.90
CA LEU A 18 -9.15 -7.69 5.89
C LEU A 18 -7.97 -6.87 5.35
N GLY A 19 -7.43 -7.24 4.17
CA GLY A 19 -6.27 -6.63 3.53
C GLY A 19 -6.60 -5.44 2.64
N GLY A 20 -5.63 -5.04 1.83
CA GLY A 20 -5.87 -4.15 0.69
C GLY A 20 -6.90 -4.80 -0.22
N GLN A 21 -8.00 -4.10 -0.50
CA GLN A 21 -9.16 -4.69 -1.17
C GLN A 21 -9.22 -4.36 -2.66
N TRP A 22 -8.46 -3.36 -3.10
CA TRP A 22 -8.65 -2.74 -4.38
C TRP A 22 -7.50 -2.96 -5.36
N ILE A 23 -7.86 -2.95 -6.64
CA ILE A 23 -6.95 -2.86 -7.78
C ILE A 23 -7.48 -1.86 -8.81
N GLY A 24 -6.57 -1.19 -9.50
CA GLY A 24 -6.86 -0.17 -10.52
C GLY A 24 -6.73 -0.69 -11.96
N PRO A 25 -7.22 0.06 -12.96
CA PRO A 25 -7.16 -0.32 -14.38
C PRO A 25 -5.73 -0.37 -14.95
N THR A 26 -4.79 0.33 -14.32
CA THR A 26 -3.37 0.39 -14.69
C THR A 26 -2.52 -0.67 -13.97
N GLN A 27 -3.13 -1.50 -13.12
CA GLN A 27 -2.45 -2.58 -12.38
C GLN A 27 -2.56 -3.90 -13.16
N HIS A 28 -1.85 -3.95 -14.29
CA HIS A 28 -2.04 -4.97 -15.32
C HIS A 28 -1.66 -6.39 -14.86
N ARG A 29 -0.61 -6.57 -14.05
CA ARG A 29 -0.22 -7.91 -13.56
C ARG A 29 -1.26 -8.45 -12.58
N SER A 30 -1.80 -7.59 -11.74
CA SER A 30 -2.85 -7.95 -10.78
C SER A 30 -4.13 -8.37 -11.49
N LEU A 31 -4.55 -7.60 -12.50
CA LEU A 31 -5.71 -7.93 -13.35
C LEU A 31 -5.49 -9.22 -14.15
N GLN A 32 -4.30 -9.41 -14.71
CA GLN A 32 -3.94 -10.62 -15.44
C GLN A 32 -4.00 -11.85 -14.53
N LEU A 33 -3.39 -11.80 -13.35
CA LEU A 33 -3.40 -12.93 -12.41
C LEU A 33 -4.83 -13.25 -11.95
N ALA A 34 -5.65 -12.24 -11.68
CA ALA A 34 -7.07 -12.45 -11.36
C ALA A 34 -7.80 -13.20 -12.50
N SER A 35 -7.55 -12.80 -13.75
CA SER A 35 -8.11 -13.46 -14.94
C SER A 35 -7.63 -14.90 -15.10
N GLU A 36 -6.33 -15.15 -14.94
CA GLU A 36 -5.73 -16.50 -15.02
C GLU A 36 -6.28 -17.47 -13.97
N LEU A 37 -6.63 -16.95 -12.79
CA LEU A 37 -7.25 -17.69 -11.71
C LEU A 37 -8.78 -17.79 -11.82
N GLY A 38 -9.38 -17.17 -12.85
CA GLY A 38 -10.84 -17.16 -13.05
C GLY A 38 -11.61 -16.35 -11.99
N LEU A 39 -10.98 -15.35 -11.39
CA LEU A 39 -11.57 -14.53 -10.33
C LEU A 39 -12.38 -13.38 -10.93
N GLY A 40 -13.62 -13.22 -10.48
CA GLY A 40 -14.49 -12.11 -10.89
C GLY A 40 -14.07 -10.77 -10.27
N LEU A 41 -14.24 -9.68 -11.00
CA LEU A 41 -14.04 -8.32 -10.50
C LEU A 41 -15.36 -7.63 -10.20
N ILE A 42 -15.41 -6.89 -9.10
CA ILE A 42 -16.54 -6.06 -8.66
C ILE A 42 -16.12 -4.61 -8.76
N ALA A 43 -16.84 -3.80 -9.52
CA ALA A 43 -16.60 -2.36 -9.58
C ALA A 43 -16.83 -1.71 -8.20
N GLN A 44 -15.97 -0.75 -7.85
CA GLN A 44 -16.14 0.03 -6.63
C GLN A 44 -17.29 1.02 -6.80
N THR A 45 -18.18 1.05 -5.81
CA THR A 45 -19.28 2.01 -5.70
C THR A 45 -18.83 3.21 -4.89
N TRP A 46 -19.17 4.42 -5.34
CA TRP A 46 -18.89 5.66 -4.63
C TRP A 46 -20.20 6.25 -4.09
N PHE A 47 -20.15 7.07 -3.03
CA PHE A 47 -21.36 7.64 -2.44
C PHE A 47 -22.16 8.52 -3.43
N GLU A 48 -21.49 9.12 -4.41
CA GLU A 48 -22.15 9.91 -5.46
C GLU A 48 -22.84 9.02 -6.52
N ASP A 49 -22.30 7.84 -6.82
CA ASP A 49 -22.83 6.88 -7.80
C ASP A 49 -24.13 6.20 -7.36
N ALA A 50 -24.44 6.21 -6.05
CA ALA A 50 -25.70 5.70 -5.52
C ALA A 50 -26.94 6.43 -6.06
N THR A 51 -26.75 7.51 -6.83
CA THR A 51 -27.83 8.27 -7.47
C THR A 51 -28.05 7.96 -8.95
N VAL A 52 -27.18 7.20 -9.63
CA VAL A 52 -27.20 7.08 -11.12
C VAL A 52 -27.50 5.67 -11.65
N ALA A 53 -27.73 4.67 -10.80
CA ALA A 53 -28.06 3.30 -11.23
C ALA A 53 -29.50 3.12 -11.80
N ALA A 54 -30.04 4.12 -12.50
CA ALA A 54 -31.30 4.05 -13.24
C ALA A 54 -31.23 4.87 -14.54
N ALA A 55 -30.39 4.46 -15.50
CA ALA A 55 -30.54 4.89 -16.89
C ALA A 55 -30.18 3.74 -17.86
N PRO A 56 -31.01 3.44 -18.88
CA PRO A 56 -30.73 2.39 -19.85
C PRO A 56 -29.60 2.81 -20.81
N ALA A 57 -28.81 1.82 -21.24
CA ALA A 57 -27.65 2.00 -22.11
C ALA A 57 -27.98 2.76 -23.42
N PRO A 58 -27.15 3.73 -23.86
CA PRO A 58 -27.28 4.32 -25.18
C PRO A 58 -26.63 3.44 -26.25
N SER A 59 -27.35 3.32 -27.36
CA SER A 59 -27.05 2.52 -28.55
C SER A 59 -25.79 2.96 -29.30
N SER A 60 -25.10 1.99 -29.91
CA SER A 60 -23.94 2.15 -30.77
C SER A 60 -24.26 2.88 -32.09
N SER A 61 -23.62 4.03 -32.33
CA SER A 61 -23.17 4.45 -33.67
C SER A 61 -22.42 5.79 -33.64
N ALA A 62 -21.11 5.81 -33.93
CA ALA A 62 -20.49 6.87 -34.73
C ALA A 62 -19.07 6.46 -35.17
N LYS A 63 -18.81 6.68 -36.46
CA LYS A 63 -17.64 6.24 -37.24
C LYS A 63 -16.43 7.16 -37.08
N ALA A 64 -15.27 6.55 -37.36
CA ALA A 64 -13.94 7.11 -37.51
C ALA A 64 -13.81 8.27 -38.52
N GLN A 65 -12.86 9.17 -38.27
CA GLN A 65 -12.16 9.89 -39.34
C GLN A 65 -10.70 10.26 -38.96
N ARG A 66 -9.77 9.77 -39.78
CA ARG A 66 -8.31 10.07 -39.82
C ARG A 66 -8.04 11.34 -40.65
N ARG A 67 -6.96 12.08 -40.31
CA ARG A 67 -6.06 12.86 -41.22
C ARG A 67 -4.88 13.40 -40.37
N SER A 68 -3.67 12.85 -40.49
CA SER A 68 -2.54 13.15 -41.42
C SER A 68 -1.70 14.38 -41.07
N ALA A 69 -0.39 14.14 -40.91
CA ALA A 69 0.67 15.02 -40.39
C ALA A 69 1.31 15.97 -41.41
N THR A 70 1.99 17.03 -40.91
CA THR A 70 3.20 17.67 -41.49
C THR A 70 3.90 18.59 -40.46
N SER A 71 5.23 18.62 -40.46
CA SER A 71 6.16 19.54 -39.74
C SER A 71 7.36 19.85 -40.68
N PRO A 72 8.39 20.68 -40.35
CA PRO A 72 8.53 21.94 -39.58
C PRO A 72 9.33 23.02 -40.40
N PRO A 73 9.89 24.11 -39.80
CA PRO A 73 11.36 24.20 -39.62
C PRO A 73 11.90 25.05 -38.42
N THR A 74 13.23 25.02 -38.18
CA THR A 74 14.07 25.74 -37.17
C THR A 74 15.40 26.22 -37.85
N PRO A 75 16.41 26.89 -37.22
CA PRO A 75 16.55 27.97 -36.20
C PRO A 75 17.52 29.12 -36.69
N PRO A 76 18.16 29.97 -35.83
CA PRO A 76 19.61 29.79 -35.56
C PRO A 76 20.14 30.25 -34.16
N ALA A 77 21.48 30.30 -34.01
CA ALA A 77 22.33 29.93 -32.85
C ALA A 77 22.85 31.03 -31.85
N THR A 78 23.50 30.53 -30.80
CA THR A 78 24.11 31.08 -29.53
C THR A 78 25.37 31.98 -29.66
N PRO A 79 25.90 32.63 -28.58
CA PRO A 79 27.02 32.02 -27.79
C PRO A 79 27.27 32.44 -26.29
N SER A 80 27.83 31.47 -25.52
CA SER A 80 28.98 31.48 -24.55
C SER A 80 28.98 32.11 -23.12
N SER A 81 29.46 31.31 -22.12
CA SER A 81 29.67 31.48 -20.63
C SER A 81 31.04 32.12 -20.21
N PRO A 82 31.45 32.40 -18.92
CA PRO A 82 31.48 31.55 -17.67
C PRO A 82 31.28 32.32 -16.28
N PRO A 83 31.80 31.92 -15.07
CA PRO A 83 31.05 31.36 -13.90
C PRO A 83 31.14 32.19 -12.54
N PRO A 84 30.87 31.63 -11.32
CA PRO A 84 29.64 31.74 -10.50
C PRO A 84 29.72 32.67 -9.26
N PRO A 85 28.61 32.87 -8.51
CA PRO A 85 28.64 32.49 -7.08
C PRO A 85 27.37 31.77 -6.54
N SER A 86 27.52 31.27 -5.31
CA SER A 86 26.72 30.42 -4.40
C SER A 86 25.17 30.51 -4.40
N PRO A 87 24.45 29.46 -3.94
CA PRO A 87 23.01 29.30 -4.18
C PRO A 87 22.15 30.18 -3.26
N SER A 88 21.46 31.14 -3.87
CA SER A 88 20.24 31.74 -3.35
C SER A 88 19.03 31.03 -3.97
N TRP A 89 18.10 30.59 -3.13
CA TRP A 89 16.79 30.07 -3.57
C TRP A 89 16.03 31.20 -4.28
N PRO A 90 15.48 31.00 -5.50
CA PRO A 90 14.69 32.05 -6.12
C PRO A 90 13.38 32.21 -5.35
N ALA A 91 13.19 33.41 -4.80
CA ALA A 91 11.94 33.87 -4.24
C ALA A 91 10.83 33.81 -5.31
N ALA A 92 9.62 33.49 -4.87
CA ALA A 92 8.41 33.43 -5.68
C ALA A 92 8.30 34.63 -6.66
N ALA A 93 8.26 34.34 -7.96
CA ALA A 93 7.99 35.35 -8.97
C ALA A 93 6.49 35.65 -9.01
N THR A 94 6.11 36.81 -8.48
CA THR A 94 4.82 37.44 -8.66
C THR A 94 4.74 38.13 -10.03
N GLY A 95 3.78 37.73 -10.87
CA GLY A 95 3.39 38.45 -12.10
C GLY A 95 2.79 37.53 -13.18
N PRO A 96 1.60 37.82 -13.76
CA PRO A 96 0.89 36.88 -14.62
C PRO A 96 1.35 36.98 -16.08
N PRO A 97 1.33 35.87 -16.84
CA PRO A 97 1.24 35.96 -18.30
C PRO A 97 0.11 35.09 -18.90
N GLY A 98 -0.72 35.74 -19.72
CA GLY A 98 -1.35 35.27 -20.97
C GLY A 98 -2.06 33.90 -21.04
N ARG A 99 -3.39 33.93 -21.19
CA ARG A 99 -4.19 32.92 -21.97
C ARG A 99 -3.90 33.06 -23.48
N PRO A 100 -4.18 32.08 -24.38
CA PRO A 100 -5.18 30.98 -24.31
C PRO A 100 -4.58 29.57 -24.62
N SER A 101 -5.23 28.41 -24.36
CA SER A 101 -6.42 27.89 -25.04
C SER A 101 -6.80 26.50 -24.48
N GLU A 102 -8.11 26.26 -24.38
CA GLU A 102 -8.83 25.00 -24.06
C GLU A 102 -8.60 24.38 -22.68
N ALA A 103 -9.42 24.85 -21.74
CA ALA A 103 -9.72 24.19 -20.49
C ALA A 103 -10.34 22.81 -20.76
N LEU A 104 -9.67 21.75 -20.28
CA LEU A 104 -10.38 20.55 -19.84
C LEU A 104 -11.18 20.94 -18.61
N SER A 105 -12.38 21.47 -18.83
CA SER A 105 -13.42 21.56 -17.81
C SER A 105 -13.94 20.15 -17.53
N GLY A 106 -13.13 19.35 -16.83
CA GLY A 106 -13.56 18.12 -16.19
C GLY A 106 -14.01 18.41 -14.76
N PRO A 107 -14.95 17.63 -14.20
CA PRO A 107 -15.30 17.75 -12.79
C PRO A 107 -14.08 17.47 -11.92
N THR A 108 -13.90 18.25 -10.86
CA THR A 108 -12.94 17.99 -9.77
C THR A 108 -13.22 16.60 -9.21
N VAL A 109 -12.30 15.67 -9.41
CA VAL A 109 -12.40 14.32 -8.84
C VAL A 109 -12.14 14.41 -7.33
N PRO A 110 -13.02 13.89 -6.47
CA PRO A 110 -12.79 13.85 -5.03
C PRO A 110 -11.50 13.07 -4.74
N LEU A 111 -10.61 13.61 -3.90
CA LEU A 111 -9.34 12.97 -3.54
C LEU A 111 -9.43 12.12 -2.27
N ALA A 112 -10.54 12.23 -1.52
CA ALA A 112 -10.84 11.40 -0.36
C ALA A 112 -12.36 11.13 -0.27
N SER A 113 -12.70 9.86 -0.17
CA SER A 113 -14.06 9.34 -0.02
C SER A 113 -14.48 9.54 1.42
N GLY A 114 -15.09 10.69 1.66
CA GLY A 114 -15.60 11.01 2.98
C GLY A 114 -16.05 12.46 3.14
N ALA A 115 -16.85 12.98 2.21
CA ALA A 115 -17.53 14.28 2.32
C ALA A 115 -16.64 15.44 2.81
N SER A 116 -15.70 15.85 1.96
CA SER A 116 -15.18 17.21 2.10
C SER A 116 -16.32 18.19 1.78
N THR A 117 -16.43 19.25 2.59
CA THR A 117 -17.20 20.43 2.20
C THR A 117 -16.69 20.86 0.83
N PRO A 118 -17.57 21.17 -0.15
CA PRO A 118 -17.13 21.62 -1.46
C PRO A 118 -16.12 22.75 -1.32
N LEU A 119 -14.96 22.58 -1.95
CA LEU A 119 -13.95 23.63 -2.01
C LEU A 119 -14.53 24.83 -2.76
N THR A 120 -14.20 26.03 -2.30
CA THR A 120 -14.40 27.25 -3.08
C THR A 120 -13.59 27.17 -4.39
N GLU A 121 -13.96 27.97 -5.40
CA GLU A 121 -13.24 28.00 -6.67
C GLU A 121 -11.74 28.32 -6.49
N ALA A 122 -11.41 29.23 -5.55
CA ALA A 122 -10.04 29.56 -5.21
C ALA A 122 -9.27 28.37 -4.59
N GLU A 123 -9.90 27.65 -3.66
CA GLU A 123 -9.31 26.46 -3.04
C GLU A 123 -9.13 25.33 -4.04
N ALA A 124 -10.13 25.08 -4.90
CA ALA A 124 -10.03 24.08 -5.96
C ALA A 124 -8.92 24.42 -6.98
N SER A 125 -8.79 25.71 -7.35
CA SER A 125 -7.74 26.17 -8.25
C SER A 125 -6.34 26.03 -7.64
N GLU A 126 -6.16 26.37 -6.36
CA GLU A 126 -4.86 26.18 -5.68
C GLU A 126 -4.53 24.69 -5.54
N LEU A 127 -5.48 23.87 -5.10
CA LEU A 127 -5.31 22.42 -4.99
C LEU A 127 -4.87 21.80 -6.32
N SER A 128 -5.58 22.12 -7.41
CA SER A 128 -5.24 21.64 -8.75
C SER A 128 -3.84 22.09 -9.18
N SER A 129 -3.46 23.33 -8.85
CA SER A 129 -2.12 23.85 -9.19
C SER A 129 -1.01 23.12 -8.42
N VAL A 130 -1.22 22.83 -7.13
CA VAL A 130 -0.25 22.10 -6.30
C VAL A 130 -0.11 20.64 -6.77
N LEU A 131 -1.20 19.96 -7.05
CA LEU A 131 -1.17 18.57 -7.55
C LEU A 131 -0.49 18.50 -8.93
N GLY A 132 -0.80 19.45 -9.82
CA GLY A 132 -0.12 19.54 -11.12
C GLY A 132 1.39 19.77 -11.00
N LEU A 133 1.82 20.57 -10.02
CA LEU A 133 3.25 20.77 -9.73
C LEU A 133 3.91 19.48 -9.21
N TRP A 134 3.25 18.76 -8.32
CA TRP A 134 3.75 17.46 -7.85
C TRP A 134 3.85 16.44 -8.98
N ASP A 135 2.88 16.39 -9.89
CA ASP A 135 2.91 15.50 -11.05
C ASP A 135 4.03 15.85 -12.03
N GLN A 136 4.30 17.15 -12.24
CA GLN A 136 5.45 17.59 -13.04
C GLN A 136 6.78 17.12 -12.43
N TRP A 137 6.93 17.24 -11.11
CA TRP A 137 8.14 16.76 -10.42
C TRP A 137 8.24 15.23 -10.36
N ALA A 138 7.10 14.53 -10.24
CA ALA A 138 7.06 13.09 -10.32
C ALA A 138 7.53 12.61 -11.71
N ALA A 139 7.05 13.27 -12.78
CA ALA A 139 7.49 12.98 -14.14
C ALA A 139 9.00 13.25 -14.34
N SER A 140 9.54 14.35 -13.78
CA SER A 140 10.97 14.67 -13.92
C SER A 140 11.89 13.67 -13.19
N LEU A 141 11.42 13.04 -12.10
CA LEU A 141 12.15 11.93 -11.47
C LEU A 141 12.18 10.65 -12.35
N GLY A 142 11.13 10.42 -13.13
CA GLY A 142 11.06 9.28 -14.06
C GLY A 142 12.10 9.38 -15.20
N GLU A 143 12.39 10.60 -15.67
CA GLU A 143 13.35 10.86 -16.73
C GLU A 143 14.82 10.64 -16.28
N SER A 144 15.13 10.88 -15.00
CA SER A 144 16.51 10.86 -14.50
C SER A 144 17.08 9.45 -14.28
N LYS A 145 16.29 8.39 -14.48
CA LYS A 145 16.60 6.95 -14.24
C LYS A 145 17.01 6.56 -12.81
N ALA A 146 17.46 7.52 -12.00
CA ALA A 146 17.68 7.43 -10.58
C ALA A 146 17.28 8.77 -9.94
N TRP A 147 16.47 8.73 -8.87
CA TRP A 147 16.03 9.95 -8.20
C TRP A 147 17.22 10.76 -7.65
N SER A 148 18.34 10.10 -7.35
CA SER A 148 19.57 10.72 -6.83
C SER A 148 20.23 11.70 -7.80
N ALA A 149 19.95 11.58 -9.11
CA ALA A 149 20.43 12.51 -10.13
C ALA A 149 19.61 13.80 -10.21
N HIS A 150 18.43 13.85 -9.58
CA HIS A 150 17.56 15.01 -9.64
C HIS A 150 18.10 16.15 -8.75
N PRO A 151 18.21 17.40 -9.26
CA PRO A 151 18.90 18.50 -8.57
C PRO A 151 18.25 18.87 -7.22
N HIS A 152 16.95 18.60 -7.06
CA HIS A 152 16.23 18.89 -5.83
C HIS A 152 16.17 17.74 -4.83
N ALA A 153 16.59 16.52 -5.21
CA ALA A 153 16.33 15.33 -4.42
C ALA A 153 16.90 15.38 -3.00
N PHE A 154 18.15 15.85 -2.85
CA PHE A 154 18.77 16.00 -1.53
C PHE A 154 18.04 17.02 -0.65
N GLY A 155 17.53 18.11 -1.23
CA GLY A 155 16.75 19.11 -0.50
C GLY A 155 15.40 18.56 -0.07
N TRP A 156 14.69 17.89 -0.99
CA TRP A 156 13.39 17.28 -0.73
C TRP A 156 13.45 16.14 0.29
N ASP A 157 14.54 15.38 0.32
CA ASP A 157 14.66 14.29 1.30
C ASP A 157 14.84 14.79 2.73
N ARG A 158 15.36 16.01 2.92
CA ARG A 158 15.65 16.56 4.26
C ARG A 158 14.44 17.15 4.97
N ILE A 159 13.33 17.30 4.27
CA ILE A 159 12.11 17.89 4.81
C ILE A 159 10.99 16.87 4.78
N SER A 160 10.02 17.03 5.69
CA SER A 160 8.81 16.23 5.64
C SER A 160 7.83 16.78 4.60
N VAL A 161 6.82 15.98 4.23
CA VAL A 161 5.74 16.42 3.36
C VAL A 161 4.99 17.60 3.97
N VAL A 162 4.74 17.58 5.30
CA VAL A 162 4.06 18.70 5.97
C VAL A 162 4.89 19.98 5.95
N ASP A 163 6.21 19.89 6.11
CA ASP A 163 7.09 21.07 6.05
C ASP A 163 6.98 21.75 4.68
N TRP A 164 6.94 20.94 3.61
CA TRP A 164 6.74 21.46 2.26
C TRP A 164 5.36 22.11 2.09
N ILE A 165 4.28 21.43 2.52
CA ILE A 165 2.90 21.94 2.42
C ILE A 165 2.76 23.28 3.14
N GLN A 166 3.22 23.37 4.40
CA GLN A 166 3.09 24.57 5.22
C GLN A 166 3.88 25.75 4.67
N ALA A 167 5.00 25.49 3.99
CA ALA A 167 5.83 26.53 3.39
C ALA A 167 5.31 27.05 2.04
N HIS A 168 4.55 26.25 1.28
CA HIS A 168 4.23 26.56 -0.13
C HIS A 168 2.74 26.70 -0.45
N VAL A 169 1.84 26.20 0.39
CA VAL A 169 0.39 26.23 0.14
C VAL A 169 -0.24 27.36 0.96
N ALA A 170 -1.01 28.25 0.35
CA ALA A 170 -1.52 29.43 1.05
C ALA A 170 -2.82 29.14 1.82
N LEU A 171 -3.78 28.42 1.23
CA LEU A 171 -5.11 28.25 1.81
C LEU A 171 -5.14 27.10 2.82
N PRO A 172 -5.61 27.34 4.07
CA PRO A 172 -5.68 26.30 5.10
C PRO A 172 -6.51 25.07 4.68
N ALA A 173 -7.58 25.28 3.92
CA ALA A 173 -8.40 24.18 3.43
C ALA A 173 -7.60 23.26 2.49
N VAL A 174 -6.78 23.84 1.60
CA VAL A 174 -5.93 23.08 0.66
C VAL A 174 -4.82 22.34 1.39
N ARG A 175 -4.20 22.95 2.42
CA ARG A 175 -3.23 22.26 3.28
C ARG A 175 -3.83 21.00 3.89
N ARG A 176 -5.04 21.11 4.45
CA ARG A 176 -5.76 19.97 5.03
C ARG A 176 -6.05 18.88 3.98
N GLU A 177 -6.57 19.22 2.80
CA GLU A 177 -6.84 18.21 1.75
C GLU A 177 -5.56 17.46 1.33
N LEU A 178 -4.44 18.18 1.20
CA LEU A 178 -3.15 17.57 0.85
C LEU A 178 -2.60 16.69 1.98
N GLU A 179 -2.71 17.14 3.23
CA GLU A 179 -2.30 16.36 4.40
C GLU A 179 -3.15 15.08 4.54
N LEU A 180 -4.47 15.18 4.32
CA LEU A 180 -5.38 14.03 4.30
C LEU A 180 -5.08 13.07 3.16
N LEU A 181 -4.80 13.57 1.95
CA LEU A 181 -4.39 12.74 0.81
C LEU A 181 -3.14 11.92 1.16
N VAL A 182 -2.10 12.59 1.70
CA VAL A 182 -0.85 11.92 2.08
C VAL A 182 -1.08 10.90 3.19
N LEU A 183 -1.84 11.28 4.22
CA LEU A 183 -2.16 10.41 5.36
C LEU A 183 -2.89 9.14 4.92
N THR A 184 -3.92 9.28 4.09
CA THR A 184 -4.82 8.17 3.74
C THR A 184 -4.21 7.23 2.71
N VAL A 185 -3.36 7.75 1.82
CA VAL A 185 -2.62 6.96 0.82
C VAL A 185 -1.40 6.26 1.41
N SER A 186 -0.71 6.86 2.38
CA SER A 186 0.51 6.27 2.97
C SER A 186 0.28 5.54 4.29
N ALA A 187 -0.87 5.77 4.94
CA ALA A 187 -1.11 5.39 6.33
C ALA A 187 -0.07 5.98 7.32
N SER A 188 0.51 7.14 7.01
CA SER A 188 1.49 7.81 7.87
C SER A 188 1.24 9.31 7.95
N GLU A 189 1.54 9.86 9.13
CA GLU A 189 1.49 11.31 9.33
C GLU A 189 2.42 12.02 8.33
N PRO A 190 1.96 13.06 7.63
CA PRO A 190 2.78 13.80 6.66
C PRO A 190 4.08 14.37 7.26
N ARG A 191 4.12 14.60 8.59
CA ARG A 191 5.32 15.02 9.33
C ARG A 191 6.41 13.94 9.47
N ARG A 192 6.06 12.67 9.29
CA ARG A 192 7.00 11.54 9.35
C ARG A 192 7.50 11.11 7.98
N LEU A 193 6.93 11.65 6.90
CA LEU A 193 7.19 11.19 5.54
C LEU A 193 8.13 12.14 4.82
N SER A 194 9.20 11.63 4.21
CA SER A 194 10.10 12.41 3.34
C SER A 194 9.34 13.01 2.16
N PHE A 195 9.54 14.30 1.86
CA PHE A 195 8.93 14.91 0.68
C PHE A 195 9.47 14.31 -0.62
N LEU A 196 10.76 13.95 -0.66
CA LEU A 196 11.32 13.20 -1.79
C LEU A 196 10.59 11.86 -1.99
N PHE A 197 10.35 11.11 -0.91
CA PHE A 197 9.63 9.85 -1.00
C PHE A 197 8.25 10.04 -1.59
N TRP A 198 7.52 11.08 -1.18
CA TRP A 198 6.18 11.36 -1.71
C TRP A 198 6.20 11.61 -3.23
N ILE A 199 7.09 12.47 -3.72
CA ILE A 199 7.22 12.73 -5.16
C ILE A 199 7.69 11.48 -5.92
N HIS A 200 8.63 10.71 -5.34
CA HIS A 200 9.08 9.45 -5.93
C HIS A 200 7.95 8.41 -5.98
N PHE A 201 7.14 8.32 -4.94
CA PHE A 201 5.95 7.46 -4.89
C PHE A 201 4.96 7.84 -5.99
N LEU A 202 4.64 9.12 -6.15
CA LEU A 202 3.79 9.62 -7.24
C LEU A 202 4.36 9.21 -8.61
N ALA A 203 5.67 9.30 -8.81
CA ALA A 203 6.31 8.86 -10.06
C ALA A 203 6.08 7.37 -10.33
N MET A 204 6.11 6.51 -9.30
CA MET A 204 5.94 5.07 -9.44
C MET A 204 4.49 4.63 -9.68
N VAL A 205 3.50 5.38 -9.17
CA VAL A 205 2.07 5.07 -9.34
C VAL A 205 1.44 5.73 -10.56
N GLY A 206 2.15 6.68 -11.20
CA GLY A 206 1.66 7.38 -12.40
C GLY A 206 0.96 8.70 -12.10
N GLY A 207 1.30 9.36 -10.99
CA GLY A 207 0.83 10.68 -10.59
C GLY A 207 -0.39 10.65 -9.66
N THR A 208 -0.84 11.85 -9.28
CA THR A 208 -1.90 12.08 -8.29
C THR A 208 -3.24 11.50 -8.74
N ALA A 209 -3.58 11.57 -10.03
CA ALA A 209 -4.82 11.02 -10.58
C ALA A 209 -4.91 9.50 -10.42
N ALA A 210 -3.78 8.77 -10.42
CA ALA A 210 -3.77 7.32 -10.29
C ALA A 210 -4.14 6.84 -8.88
N ILE A 211 -3.93 7.67 -7.86
CA ILE A 211 -4.24 7.39 -6.46
C ILE A 211 -5.49 8.11 -5.96
N ALA A 212 -6.11 8.94 -6.80
CA ALA A 212 -7.37 9.59 -6.51
C ALA A 212 -8.52 8.58 -6.40
N ASP A 213 -9.56 8.98 -5.66
CA ASP A 213 -10.81 8.25 -5.61
C ASP A 213 -11.59 8.41 -6.91
N GLY A 214 -12.54 7.50 -7.15
CA GLY A 214 -13.39 7.53 -8.34
C GLY A 214 -12.94 6.59 -9.49
N PRO A 215 -13.73 6.57 -10.57
CA PRO A 215 -13.47 5.71 -11.72
C PRO A 215 -12.11 6.02 -12.36
N GLY A 216 -11.29 4.99 -12.56
CA GLY A 216 -9.98 5.12 -13.21
C GLY A 216 -8.79 5.10 -12.24
N GLY A 217 -9.02 5.37 -10.95
CA GLY A 217 -8.00 5.32 -9.91
C GLY A 217 -7.68 3.91 -9.42
N ALA A 218 -6.70 3.80 -8.51
CA ALA A 218 -6.25 2.56 -7.87
C ALA A 218 -7.36 1.78 -7.15
N GLN A 219 -8.48 2.45 -6.85
CA GLN A 219 -9.60 1.91 -6.10
C GLN A 219 -10.80 1.49 -6.98
N SER A 220 -10.57 1.28 -8.28
CA SER A 220 -11.64 1.02 -9.25
C SER A 220 -12.33 -0.33 -9.10
N PHE A 221 -11.59 -1.38 -8.72
CA PHE A 221 -12.11 -2.75 -8.67
C PHE A 221 -11.74 -3.46 -7.37
N LYS A 222 -12.56 -4.44 -7.00
CA LYS A 222 -12.30 -5.42 -5.95
C LYS A 222 -12.37 -6.82 -6.54
N VAL A 223 -11.61 -7.76 -6.00
CA VAL A 223 -11.75 -9.18 -6.38
C VAL A 223 -12.91 -9.82 -5.60
N ALA A 224 -13.85 -10.44 -6.30
CA ALA A 224 -14.97 -11.16 -5.71
C ALA A 224 -14.45 -12.31 -4.83
N GLY A 225 -14.80 -12.32 -3.54
CA GLY A 225 -14.29 -13.29 -2.56
C GLY A 225 -13.00 -12.88 -1.84
N GLY A 226 -12.41 -11.74 -2.22
CA GLY A 226 -11.25 -11.13 -1.56
C GLY A 226 -9.92 -11.36 -2.27
N MET A 227 -8.98 -10.44 -2.04
CA MET A 227 -7.67 -10.36 -2.70
C MET A 227 -6.71 -11.50 -2.33
N GLN A 228 -6.89 -12.12 -1.15
CA GLN A 228 -6.09 -13.26 -0.70
C GLN A 228 -6.13 -14.46 -1.65
N GLN A 229 -7.17 -14.54 -2.50
CA GLN A 229 -7.30 -15.58 -3.52
C GLN A 229 -6.17 -15.55 -4.55
N LEU A 230 -5.54 -14.39 -4.80
CA LEU A 230 -4.34 -14.32 -5.65
C LEU A 230 -3.21 -15.17 -5.05
N SER A 231 -2.95 -15.03 -3.76
CA SER A 231 -1.93 -15.84 -3.07
C SER A 231 -2.32 -17.30 -2.95
N PHE A 232 -3.60 -17.63 -2.76
CA PHE A 232 -4.07 -19.03 -2.72
C PHE A 232 -3.92 -19.71 -4.08
N GLY A 233 -4.29 -19.02 -5.16
CA GLY A 233 -4.09 -19.54 -6.51
C GLY A 233 -2.62 -19.77 -6.85
N LEU A 234 -1.73 -18.84 -6.47
CA LEU A 234 -0.28 -19.02 -6.60
C LEU A 234 0.24 -20.19 -5.75
N TYR A 235 -0.26 -20.35 -4.51
CA TYR A 235 0.07 -21.50 -3.66
C TYR A 235 -0.28 -22.82 -4.36
N ASP A 236 -1.50 -22.93 -4.87
CA ASP A 236 -1.97 -24.14 -5.55
C ASP A 236 -1.16 -24.41 -6.82
N ASP A 237 -0.79 -23.38 -7.58
CA ASP A 237 0.08 -23.52 -8.76
C ASP A 237 1.48 -24.03 -8.39
N VAL A 238 2.10 -23.47 -7.35
CA VAL A 238 3.41 -23.91 -6.85
C VAL A 238 3.36 -25.39 -6.44
N VAL A 239 2.35 -25.79 -5.66
CA VAL A 239 2.20 -27.18 -5.21
C VAL A 239 1.94 -28.11 -6.40
N ARG A 240 1.06 -27.72 -7.33
CA ARG A 240 0.76 -28.49 -8.55
C ARG A 240 2.01 -28.74 -9.42
N ARG A 241 2.93 -27.78 -9.47
CA ARG A 241 4.21 -27.88 -10.19
C ARG A 241 5.29 -28.65 -9.41
N GLY A 242 4.97 -29.19 -8.24
CA GLY A 242 5.90 -29.95 -7.40
C GLY A 242 6.77 -29.07 -6.49
N GLY A 243 6.49 -27.77 -6.40
CA GLY A 243 7.08 -26.88 -5.41
C GLY A 243 6.58 -27.18 -3.99
N ARG A 244 7.27 -26.63 -2.99
CA ARG A 244 6.91 -26.79 -1.58
C ARG A 244 6.70 -25.44 -0.94
N VAL A 245 5.57 -25.30 -0.23
CA VAL A 245 5.29 -24.13 0.61
C VAL A 245 5.19 -24.61 2.05
N GLN A 246 6.05 -24.07 2.91
CA GLN A 246 6.07 -24.41 4.34
C GLN A 246 5.54 -23.23 5.14
N LEU A 247 4.40 -23.45 5.81
CA LEU A 247 3.77 -22.46 6.68
C LEU A 247 4.25 -22.62 8.12
N GLY A 248 4.06 -21.59 8.94
CA GLY A 248 4.51 -21.60 10.33
C GLY A 248 6.03 -21.74 10.46
N ALA A 249 6.79 -21.39 9.43
CA ALA A 249 8.25 -21.49 9.42
C ALA A 249 8.84 -20.09 9.30
N ALA A 250 9.29 -19.53 10.42
CA ALA A 250 9.92 -18.21 10.45
C ALA A 250 11.42 -18.33 10.17
N VAL A 251 11.91 -17.60 9.17
CA VAL A 251 13.35 -17.46 8.93
C VAL A 251 13.96 -16.62 10.06
N VAL A 252 14.96 -17.15 10.75
CA VAL A 252 15.66 -16.47 11.87
C VAL A 252 17.13 -16.21 11.59
N ALA A 253 17.75 -16.96 10.68
CA ALA A 253 19.13 -16.71 10.26
C ALA A 253 19.34 -17.14 8.81
N VAL A 254 20.24 -16.43 8.13
CA VAL A 254 20.68 -16.72 6.76
C VAL A 254 22.20 -16.60 6.70
N ASP A 255 22.87 -17.72 6.44
CA ASP A 255 24.26 -17.73 5.98
C ASP A 255 24.28 -17.78 4.45
N TRP A 256 24.55 -16.65 3.80
CA TRP A 256 24.56 -16.55 2.34
C TRP A 256 25.92 -16.82 1.70
N MET A 257 26.88 -17.30 2.51
CA MET A 257 28.18 -17.81 2.06
C MET A 257 28.43 -19.25 2.54
N ALA A 258 27.35 -20.00 2.81
CA ALA A 258 27.43 -21.35 3.34
C ALA A 258 28.08 -22.32 2.34
N PRO A 259 28.96 -23.24 2.78
CA PRO A 259 29.54 -24.26 1.92
C PRO A 259 28.49 -25.29 1.48
N LEU A 260 28.44 -25.60 0.19
CA LEU A 260 27.61 -26.64 -0.39
C LEU A 260 28.36 -27.98 -0.48
N PRO A 261 27.66 -29.13 -0.48
CA PRO A 261 28.29 -30.45 -0.57
C PRO A 261 29.11 -30.68 -1.84
N ASP A 262 28.86 -29.90 -2.89
CA ASP A 262 29.57 -29.97 -4.18
C ASP A 262 30.86 -29.14 -4.21
N GLY A 263 31.30 -28.60 -3.06
CA GLY A 263 32.48 -27.74 -2.94
C GLY A 263 32.23 -26.28 -3.36
N GLY A 264 31.02 -25.94 -3.79
CA GLY A 264 30.62 -24.57 -4.08
C GLY A 264 30.14 -23.81 -2.83
N THR A 265 29.82 -22.53 -3.02
CA THR A 265 29.14 -21.70 -2.02
C THR A 265 27.66 -21.61 -2.34
N GLY A 266 26.80 -21.52 -1.34
CA GLY A 266 25.35 -21.40 -1.46
C GLY A 266 24.77 -20.60 -0.31
N VAL A 267 23.50 -20.85 -0.02
CA VAL A 267 22.76 -20.22 1.09
C VAL A 267 22.26 -21.30 2.04
N GLU A 268 22.52 -21.13 3.32
CA GLU A 268 21.88 -21.89 4.40
C GLU A 268 20.89 -21.00 5.14
N VAL A 269 19.65 -21.46 5.25
CA VAL A 269 18.54 -20.77 5.90
C VAL A 269 18.15 -21.55 7.15
N THR A 270 18.12 -20.86 8.29
CA THR A 270 17.66 -21.42 9.56
C THR A 270 16.24 -20.96 9.85
N LEU A 271 15.35 -21.91 10.10
CA LEU A 271 13.93 -21.72 10.34
C LEU A 271 13.56 -22.15 11.76
N THR A 272 12.68 -21.39 12.41
CA THR A 272 11.95 -21.83 13.60
C THR A 272 10.53 -22.25 13.19
N VAL A 273 10.10 -23.41 13.69
CA VAL A 273 8.76 -23.95 13.47
C VAL A 273 8.10 -24.14 14.84
N PRO A 274 7.01 -23.42 15.16
CA PRO A 274 6.27 -23.64 16.38
C PRO A 274 5.82 -25.10 16.47
N GLN A 275 6.08 -25.74 17.61
CA GLN A 275 5.47 -27.05 17.89
C GLN A 275 4.02 -26.84 18.34
N PRO A 276 3.07 -27.67 17.89
CA PRO A 276 1.76 -27.68 18.54
C PRO A 276 1.96 -28.01 20.03
N PRO A 277 1.20 -27.39 20.95
CA PRO A 277 1.29 -27.71 22.36
C PRO A 277 1.04 -29.21 22.57
N PRO A 278 1.75 -29.88 23.49
CA PRO A 278 1.49 -31.28 23.78
C PRO A 278 0.02 -31.45 24.20
N PRO A 279 -0.63 -32.58 23.85
CA PRO A 279 -2.00 -32.84 24.27
C PRO A 279 -2.08 -32.76 25.80
N PRO A 280 -3.15 -32.17 26.36
CA PRO A 280 -3.31 -32.10 27.80
C PRO A 280 -3.27 -33.53 28.37
N PRO A 281 -2.53 -33.76 29.48
CA PRO A 281 -2.50 -35.07 30.10
C PRO A 281 -3.93 -35.50 30.47
N ALA A 282 -4.23 -36.79 30.30
CA ALA A 282 -5.49 -37.39 30.77
C ALA A 282 -5.73 -36.99 32.25
N PRO A 283 -7.00 -36.79 32.68
CA PRO A 283 -7.29 -36.15 33.96
C PRO A 283 -6.70 -36.94 35.13
N ALA A 284 -5.52 -36.52 35.59
CA ALA A 284 -5.02 -36.82 36.92
C ALA A 284 -5.61 -35.77 37.88
N SER A 285 -5.75 -36.15 39.15
CA SER A 285 -6.35 -35.35 40.24
C SER A 285 -5.92 -33.88 40.24
N ALA A 286 -6.72 -32.99 40.84
CA ALA A 286 -6.49 -31.54 40.84
C ALA A 286 -5.06 -31.11 41.28
N ALA A 287 -4.37 -31.92 42.09
CA ALA A 287 -2.97 -31.68 42.47
C ALA A 287 -1.96 -31.97 41.32
N GLY A 288 -2.28 -32.91 40.42
CA GLY A 288 -1.49 -33.20 39.22
C GLY A 288 -1.63 -32.14 38.12
N GLN A 289 -2.74 -31.39 38.09
CA GLN A 289 -2.98 -30.35 37.08
C GLN A 289 -2.10 -29.10 37.29
N ALA A 290 -1.85 -28.70 38.54
CA ALA A 290 -0.96 -27.58 38.85
C ALA A 290 0.52 -27.91 38.55
N ALA A 291 0.95 -29.14 38.84
CA ALA A 291 2.29 -29.63 38.51
C ALA A 291 2.49 -29.82 37.00
N ALA A 292 1.47 -30.31 36.28
CA ALA A 292 1.50 -30.47 34.83
C ALA A 292 1.46 -29.13 34.09
N ALA A 293 0.74 -28.12 34.59
CA ALA A 293 0.75 -26.77 34.03
C ALA A 293 2.13 -26.09 34.23
N ALA A 294 2.75 -26.26 35.40
CA ALA A 294 4.11 -25.78 35.65
C ALA A 294 5.16 -26.50 34.78
N ALA A 295 4.99 -27.81 34.54
CA ALA A 295 5.82 -28.61 33.63
C ALA A 295 5.60 -28.25 32.15
N ALA A 296 4.37 -27.94 31.73
CA ALA A 296 4.06 -27.51 30.36
C ALA A 296 4.64 -26.12 30.03
N VAL A 297 4.70 -25.22 31.02
CA VAL A 297 5.36 -23.90 30.90
C VAL A 297 6.88 -24.03 30.86
N THR A 298 7.46 -25.08 31.46
CA THR A 298 8.92 -25.33 31.44
C THR A 298 9.39 -26.25 30.31
N ALA A 299 8.50 -27.04 29.70
CA ALA A 299 8.83 -28.02 28.65
C ALA A 299 8.47 -27.58 27.22
N ALA A 300 8.22 -26.29 26.97
CA ALA A 300 8.31 -25.74 25.61
C ALA A 300 9.79 -25.62 25.19
N ALA A 301 10.52 -26.73 25.20
CA ALA A 301 11.82 -26.80 24.56
C ALA A 301 11.57 -26.59 23.06
N ALA A 302 11.93 -25.40 22.56
CA ALA A 302 11.84 -25.09 21.15
C ALA A 302 12.48 -26.24 20.35
N ALA A 303 11.71 -26.83 19.42
CA ALA A 303 12.25 -27.85 18.55
C ALA A 303 13.55 -27.35 17.91
N PRO A 304 14.54 -28.24 17.69
CA PRO A 304 15.79 -27.83 17.07
C PRO A 304 15.48 -27.13 15.74
N PRO A 305 16.12 -25.99 15.46
CA PRO A 305 15.80 -25.20 14.28
C PRO A 305 16.07 -26.02 13.01
N GLN A 306 15.17 -25.89 12.04
CA GLN A 306 15.33 -26.56 10.76
C GLN A 306 16.33 -25.77 9.91
N ARG A 307 17.29 -26.46 9.28
CA ARG A 307 18.24 -25.86 8.35
C ARG A 307 17.96 -26.33 6.93
N LEU A 308 17.84 -25.39 6.00
CA LEU A 308 17.67 -25.63 4.57
C LEU A 308 18.87 -25.08 3.80
N ARG A 309 19.31 -25.80 2.78
CA ARG A 309 20.36 -25.32 1.86
C ARG A 309 19.78 -25.09 0.47
N ALA A 310 20.19 -24.00 -0.15
CA ALA A 310 19.79 -23.61 -1.49
C ALA A 310 20.98 -23.01 -2.26
N SER A 311 20.89 -23.02 -3.60
CA SER A 311 21.88 -22.30 -4.43
C SER A 311 21.61 -20.78 -4.43
N PHE A 312 20.33 -20.40 -4.33
CA PHE A 312 19.84 -19.04 -4.40
C PHE A 312 18.71 -18.84 -3.39
N LEU A 313 18.55 -17.62 -2.89
CA LEU A 313 17.48 -17.20 -1.98
C LEU A 313 16.79 -15.95 -2.56
N VAL A 314 15.47 -15.92 -2.56
CA VAL A 314 14.68 -14.71 -2.80
C VAL A 314 14.04 -14.26 -1.49
N VAL A 315 14.27 -13.02 -1.11
CA VAL A 315 13.71 -12.40 0.09
C VAL A 315 12.53 -11.53 -0.33
N ALA A 316 11.30 -11.98 -0.07
CA ALA A 316 10.05 -11.33 -0.49
C ALA A 316 9.25 -10.80 0.72
N MET A 317 9.90 -10.02 1.58
CA MET A 317 9.29 -9.42 2.78
C MET A 317 9.69 -7.94 2.88
N SER A 318 8.87 -7.13 3.56
CA SER A 318 9.12 -5.71 3.75
C SER A 318 10.49 -5.44 4.40
N PRO A 319 11.22 -4.37 3.99
CA PRO A 319 12.54 -4.06 4.53
C PRO A 319 12.66 -4.00 6.07
N PRO A 320 11.68 -3.47 6.83
CA PRO A 320 11.73 -3.45 8.29
C PRO A 320 11.76 -4.83 8.96
N LEU A 321 11.45 -5.91 8.22
CA LEU A 321 11.52 -7.30 8.71
C LEU A 321 12.89 -7.92 8.50
N TRP A 322 13.76 -7.34 7.67
CA TRP A 322 15.09 -7.88 7.42
C TRP A 322 15.96 -7.89 8.68
N ARG A 323 15.74 -6.94 9.59
CA ARG A 323 16.47 -6.84 10.87
C ARG A 323 16.17 -7.98 11.84
N ASP A 324 15.08 -8.73 11.63
CA ASP A 324 14.73 -9.88 12.46
C ASP A 324 15.50 -11.14 12.06
N VAL A 325 16.17 -11.10 10.90
CA VAL A 325 16.98 -12.19 10.38
C VAL A 325 18.44 -11.92 10.74
N ASN A 326 19.10 -12.90 11.36
CA ASN A 326 20.54 -12.86 11.56
C ASN A 326 21.26 -13.17 10.24
N TRP A 327 21.89 -12.17 9.63
CA TRP A 327 22.59 -12.30 8.34
C TRP A 327 24.08 -12.58 8.52
N GLN A 328 24.57 -13.63 7.86
CA GLN A 328 25.98 -14.01 7.86
C GLN A 328 26.49 -14.20 6.41
N PRO A 329 27.55 -13.48 5.99
CA PRO A 329 28.04 -12.23 6.58
C PRO A 329 26.94 -11.15 6.74
N PRO A 330 27.18 -10.06 7.50
CA PRO A 330 26.19 -8.97 7.59
C PRO A 330 25.83 -8.38 6.22
N LEU A 331 24.59 -7.93 6.05
CA LEU A 331 24.16 -7.22 4.84
C LEU A 331 25.02 -5.96 4.59
N LEU A 332 25.12 -5.54 3.34
CA LEU A 332 25.84 -4.32 2.95
C LEU A 332 25.28 -3.08 3.67
N PRO A 333 26.11 -2.06 3.99
CA PRO A 333 25.68 -0.86 4.73
C PRO A 333 24.42 -0.19 4.18
N ALA A 334 24.31 0.03 2.86
CA ALA A 334 23.10 0.62 2.26
C ALA A 334 21.83 -0.22 2.50
N LYS A 335 21.93 -1.55 2.44
CA LYS A 335 20.80 -2.45 2.74
C LYS A 335 20.40 -2.41 4.20
N ARG A 336 21.37 -2.32 5.11
CA ARG A 336 21.09 -2.14 6.54
C ARG A 336 20.42 -0.80 6.81
N ALA A 337 20.92 0.29 6.23
CA ALA A 337 20.31 1.61 6.35
C ALA A 337 18.84 1.60 5.91
N ILE A 338 18.53 0.93 4.79
CA ILE A 338 17.15 0.77 4.32
C ILE A 338 16.31 -0.12 5.26
N GLY A 339 16.82 -1.30 5.64
CA GLY A 339 16.09 -2.23 6.51
C GLY A 339 15.89 -1.70 7.95
N GLU A 340 16.77 -0.84 8.43
CA GLU A 340 16.71 -0.23 9.77
C GLU A 340 15.95 1.11 9.77
N GLY A 341 16.00 1.84 8.64
CA GLY A 341 15.48 3.21 8.55
C GLY A 341 14.08 3.32 7.95
N MET A 342 13.64 2.37 7.10
CA MET A 342 12.25 2.35 6.67
C MET A 342 11.33 1.98 7.83
N TYR A 343 10.11 2.52 7.84
CA TYR A 343 9.09 2.19 8.84
C TYR A 343 7.74 1.86 8.17
N MET A 344 6.93 1.01 8.81
CA MET A 344 5.60 0.67 8.30
C MET A 344 4.58 1.76 8.65
N GLY A 345 3.64 2.04 7.75
CA GLY A 345 2.47 2.85 8.07
C GLY A 345 1.57 2.21 9.14
N SER A 346 0.69 3.02 9.73
CA SER A 346 -0.22 2.64 10.81
C SER A 346 -1.66 2.74 10.32
N ALA A 347 -2.38 1.62 10.28
CA ALA A 347 -3.81 1.65 9.95
C ALA A 347 -4.63 0.62 10.73
N VAL A 348 -5.89 0.95 10.96
CA VAL A 348 -6.95 0.03 11.36
C VAL A 348 -7.98 0.01 10.24
N LYS A 349 -8.28 -1.18 9.71
CA LYS A 349 -9.39 -1.39 8.77
C LYS A 349 -10.62 -1.83 9.53
N THR A 350 -11.75 -1.19 9.28
CA THR A 350 -13.04 -1.54 9.88
C THR A 350 -14.02 -1.96 8.82
N ILE A 351 -14.85 -2.96 9.12
CA ILE A 351 -15.91 -3.45 8.25
C ILE A 351 -17.16 -3.59 9.12
N ALA A 352 -18.14 -2.71 8.90
CA ALA A 352 -19.44 -2.77 9.54
C ALA A 352 -20.48 -3.27 8.53
N VAL A 353 -21.19 -4.34 8.84
CA VAL A 353 -22.25 -4.94 8.02
C VAL A 353 -23.59 -4.59 8.63
N PHE A 354 -24.53 -4.16 7.80
CA PHE A 354 -25.82 -3.64 8.23
C PHE A 354 -26.99 -4.44 7.65
N ASP A 355 -28.14 -4.39 8.32
CA ASP A 355 -29.40 -4.92 7.79
C ASP A 355 -29.99 -4.04 6.66
N ARG A 356 -29.50 -2.82 6.51
CA ARG A 356 -29.94 -1.81 5.54
C ARG A 356 -28.81 -0.86 5.15
N ALA A 357 -28.88 -0.34 3.92
CA ALA A 357 -27.98 0.71 3.43
C ALA A 357 -28.55 2.10 3.78
N PHE A 358 -28.45 2.53 5.04
CA PHE A 358 -29.03 3.80 5.49
C PHE A 358 -28.35 5.06 4.91
N TRP A 359 -27.18 4.88 4.28
CA TRP A 359 -26.46 5.92 3.52
C TRP A 359 -26.93 6.07 2.07
N GLU A 360 -27.72 5.11 1.54
CA GLU A 360 -28.24 5.16 0.18
C GLU A 360 -29.56 5.94 0.10
N ARG A 361 -29.70 6.77 -0.93
CA ARG A 361 -30.97 7.42 -1.24
C ARG A 361 -31.86 6.40 -1.94
N ARG A 362 -32.97 6.00 -1.32
CA ARG A 362 -33.86 5.01 -1.96
C ARG A 362 -34.54 5.59 -3.21
N PRO A 363 -34.63 4.83 -4.32
CA PRO A 363 -35.28 5.27 -5.58
C PRO A 363 -36.77 5.62 -5.42
N ASP A 364 -37.44 5.04 -4.42
CA ASP A 364 -38.86 5.24 -4.10
C ASP A 364 -39.12 6.43 -3.17
N GLY A 365 -38.08 7.17 -2.78
CA GLY A 365 -38.18 8.26 -1.80
C GLY A 365 -38.30 7.80 -0.34
N SER A 366 -38.33 6.50 -0.04
CA SER A 366 -38.45 5.96 1.32
C SER A 366 -37.12 5.97 2.10
N GLY A 367 -36.46 7.12 2.08
CA GLY A 367 -35.35 7.51 2.96
C GLY A 367 -35.29 9.04 3.10
N GLN A 368 -36.31 9.74 2.58
CA GLN A 368 -36.45 11.17 2.74
C GLN A 368 -36.76 11.49 4.20
N ARG A 369 -36.16 12.57 4.68
CA ARG A 369 -36.67 13.27 5.85
C ARG A 369 -38.13 13.64 5.55
N SER A 370 -38.95 13.82 6.60
CA SER A 370 -40.38 14.15 6.48
C SER A 370 -40.69 15.44 5.69
N ASP A 371 -39.67 16.22 5.33
CA ASP A 371 -39.70 17.43 4.50
C ASP A 371 -39.39 17.17 3.00
N GLY A 372 -39.21 15.92 2.57
CA GLY A 372 -38.96 15.55 1.18
C GLY A 372 -37.52 15.74 0.70
N ALA A 373 -36.62 16.23 1.55
CA ALA A 373 -35.19 16.30 1.25
C ALA A 373 -34.52 14.94 1.49
N GLY A 374 -33.52 14.61 0.68
CA GLY A 374 -32.55 13.56 1.05
C GLY A 374 -31.82 13.95 2.35
N PRO A 375 -30.99 13.07 2.94
CA PRO A 375 -30.15 13.50 4.05
C PRO A 375 -29.36 14.75 3.60
N PRO A 376 -29.41 15.87 4.35
CA PRO A 376 -28.55 17.01 4.03
C PRO A 376 -27.10 16.53 4.07
N PRO A 377 -26.20 17.10 3.25
CA PRO A 377 -24.78 16.83 3.42
C PRO A 377 -24.41 17.12 4.87
N PRO A 378 -23.65 16.24 5.55
CA PRO A 378 -23.30 16.46 6.94
C PRO A 378 -22.64 17.83 7.08
N PRO A 379 -22.98 18.60 8.14
CA PRO A 379 -22.39 19.91 8.36
C PRO A 379 -20.91 19.84 8.73
N ALA A 380 -20.39 18.64 9.02
CA ALA A 380 -19.04 18.36 9.47
C ALA A 380 -18.40 17.31 8.57
N ARG A 381 -17.08 17.39 8.43
CA ARG A 381 -16.30 16.46 7.62
C ARG A 381 -16.15 15.13 8.36
N LEU A 382 -16.00 14.03 7.62
CA LEU A 382 -15.95 12.69 8.22
C LEU A 382 -14.88 12.60 9.30
N GLU A 383 -13.67 13.06 8.99
CA GLU A 383 -12.49 13.03 9.85
C GLU A 383 -12.61 13.90 11.11
N GLU A 384 -13.53 14.88 11.12
CA GLU A 384 -13.79 15.73 12.29
C GLU A 384 -14.76 15.06 13.29
N LEU A 385 -15.47 14.02 12.86
CA LEU A 385 -16.51 13.35 13.64
C LEU A 385 -16.02 12.09 14.36
N GLY A 386 -14.81 11.63 14.07
CA GLY A 386 -14.27 10.41 14.66
C GLY A 386 -13.04 9.88 13.93
N PRO A 387 -12.62 8.64 14.24
CA PRO A 387 -11.32 8.11 13.81
C PRO A 387 -11.23 7.74 12.32
N VAL A 388 -12.34 7.45 11.64
CA VAL A 388 -12.33 7.04 10.23
C VAL A 388 -12.04 8.24 9.33
N GLY A 389 -11.01 8.14 8.48
CA GLY A 389 -10.64 9.17 7.51
C GLY A 389 -11.17 8.92 6.10
N ASN A 390 -11.20 7.65 5.66
CA ASN A 390 -11.80 7.25 4.38
C ASN A 390 -12.88 6.20 4.61
N LEU A 391 -13.99 6.33 3.88
CA LEU A 391 -15.16 5.46 4.03
C LEU A 391 -15.68 5.03 2.66
N PHE A 392 -15.92 3.73 2.52
CA PHE A 392 -16.37 3.14 1.26
C PHE A 392 -17.63 2.30 1.45
N PRO A 393 -18.67 2.48 0.63
CA PRO A 393 -19.75 1.51 0.57
C PRO A 393 -19.27 0.22 -0.10
N SER A 394 -19.74 -0.90 0.42
CA SER A 394 -19.45 -2.24 -0.09
C SER A 394 -20.58 -3.20 0.25
N THR A 395 -20.44 -4.45 -0.15
CA THR A 395 -21.31 -5.54 0.27
C THR A 395 -20.50 -6.69 0.86
N VAL A 396 -21.08 -7.38 1.84
CA VAL A 396 -20.55 -8.60 2.44
C VAL A 396 -21.65 -9.65 2.40
N SER A 397 -21.46 -10.72 1.61
CA SER A 397 -22.50 -11.74 1.36
C SER A 397 -23.86 -11.15 0.98
N GLY A 398 -23.86 -10.12 0.11
CA GLY A 398 -25.06 -9.45 -0.35
C GLY A 398 -25.70 -8.48 0.65
N ARG A 399 -25.17 -8.36 1.87
CA ARG A 399 -25.61 -7.34 2.85
C ARG A 399 -24.85 -6.03 2.67
N PRO A 400 -25.50 -4.87 2.86
CA PRO A 400 -24.84 -3.58 2.88
C PRO A 400 -23.72 -3.53 3.92
N ALA A 401 -22.57 -2.96 3.55
CA ALA A 401 -21.45 -2.79 4.45
C ALA A 401 -20.73 -1.46 4.20
N LEU A 402 -20.12 -0.93 5.26
CA LEU A 402 -19.20 0.19 5.21
C LEU A 402 -17.80 -0.30 5.56
N VAL A 403 -16.82 0.04 4.72
CA VAL A 403 -15.40 -0.18 4.96
C VAL A 403 -14.78 1.15 5.35
N GLY A 404 -14.35 1.28 6.61
CA GLY A 404 -13.70 2.48 7.13
C GLY A 404 -12.20 2.26 7.30
N LEU A 405 -11.39 3.18 6.80
CA LEU A 405 -9.94 3.23 7.01
C LEU A 405 -9.61 4.30 8.04
N VAL A 406 -8.89 3.88 9.08
CA VAL A 406 -8.32 4.75 10.12
C VAL A 406 -6.81 4.71 9.93
N ALA A 407 -6.15 5.86 9.81
CA ALA A 407 -4.74 5.96 9.44
C ALA A 407 -3.93 6.81 10.44
N GLY A 408 -2.61 6.60 10.48
CA GLY A 408 -1.67 7.42 11.25
C GLY A 408 -1.91 7.37 12.76
N ASP A 409 -1.81 8.53 13.42
CA ASP A 409 -1.91 8.61 14.88
C ASP A 409 -3.32 8.17 15.37
N ALA A 410 -4.38 8.46 14.61
CA ALA A 410 -5.75 7.99 14.92
C ALA A 410 -5.87 6.45 14.91
N ALA A 411 -5.09 5.76 14.06
CA ALA A 411 -5.06 4.30 14.03
C ALA A 411 -4.43 3.72 15.29
N VAL A 412 -3.33 4.33 15.76
CA VAL A 412 -2.65 3.95 17.01
C VAL A 412 -3.59 4.13 18.20
N GLU A 413 -4.28 5.26 18.27
CA GLU A 413 -5.24 5.55 19.34
C GLU A 413 -6.44 4.59 19.33
N LEU A 414 -6.99 4.30 18.15
CA LEU A 414 -8.11 3.38 18.01
C LEU A 414 -7.69 1.94 18.36
N ALA A 415 -6.53 1.48 17.88
CA ALA A 415 -6.02 0.13 18.13
C ALA A 415 -5.79 -0.14 19.63
N ALA A 416 -5.34 0.86 20.38
CA ALA A 416 -5.15 0.76 21.83
C ALA A 416 -6.45 0.56 22.63
N ALA A 417 -7.61 0.90 22.04
CA ALA A 417 -8.90 0.73 22.70
C ALA A 417 -9.41 -0.72 22.61
N PRO A 418 -10.16 -1.23 23.62
CA PRO A 418 -10.85 -2.51 23.54
C PRO A 418 -11.81 -2.58 22.34
N GLU A 419 -12.06 -3.77 21.80
CA GLU A 419 -12.86 -3.95 20.58
C GLU A 419 -14.26 -3.33 20.65
N ALA A 420 -14.95 -3.48 21.78
CA ALA A 420 -16.27 -2.88 21.99
C ALA A 420 -16.23 -1.34 21.88
N GLU A 421 -15.16 -0.72 22.39
CA GLU A 421 -14.96 0.72 22.32
C GLU A 421 -14.58 1.17 20.90
N ARG A 422 -13.76 0.39 20.18
CA ARG A 422 -13.47 0.63 18.76
C ARG A 422 -14.75 0.66 17.93
N ARG A 423 -15.59 -0.37 18.11
CA ARG A 423 -16.90 -0.49 17.45
C ARG A 423 -17.78 0.71 17.76
N ARG A 424 -17.95 1.04 19.05
CA ARG A 424 -18.77 2.16 19.50
C ARG A 424 -18.35 3.50 18.89
N ARG A 425 -17.03 3.81 18.89
CA ARG A 425 -16.51 5.08 18.33
C ARG A 425 -16.80 5.21 16.84
N VAL A 426 -16.56 4.14 16.08
CA VAL A 426 -16.76 4.14 14.63
C VAL A 426 -18.24 4.21 14.25
N LEU A 427 -19.11 3.45 14.93
CA LEU A 427 -20.54 3.49 14.64
C LEU A 427 -21.19 4.81 15.09
N ALA A 428 -20.70 5.42 16.17
CA ALA A 428 -21.10 6.78 16.56
C ALA A 428 -20.69 7.84 15.52
N GLN A 429 -19.48 7.72 14.95
CA GLN A 429 -19.04 8.58 13.84
C GLN A 429 -19.97 8.43 12.63
N TYR A 430 -20.31 7.20 12.23
CA TYR A 430 -21.24 6.95 11.12
C TYR A 430 -22.64 7.51 11.40
N GLN A 431 -23.13 7.38 12.64
CA GLN A 431 -24.40 7.99 13.04
C GLN A 431 -24.36 9.51 12.89
N ALA A 432 -23.34 10.16 13.45
CA ALA A 432 -23.17 11.61 13.34
C ALA A 432 -23.06 12.07 11.88
N PHE A 433 -22.33 11.30 11.06
CA PHE A 433 -22.08 11.63 9.65
C PHE A 433 -23.32 11.46 8.76
N PHE A 434 -24.08 10.37 8.87
CA PHE A 434 -25.20 10.11 7.95
C PHE A 434 -26.55 10.60 8.47
N LEU A 435 -26.78 10.55 9.78
CA LEU A 435 -28.09 10.83 10.39
C LEU A 435 -28.10 12.16 11.16
N GLY A 436 -26.92 12.73 11.45
CA GLY A 436 -26.78 13.87 12.33
C GLY A 436 -27.02 13.51 13.80
N GLY A 437 -26.87 14.51 14.68
CA GLY A 437 -27.02 14.35 16.13
C GLY A 437 -25.67 14.24 16.84
N GLY A 438 -25.12 15.39 17.25
CA GLY A 438 -24.06 15.45 18.25
C GLY A 438 -24.67 15.39 19.65
N SER A 439 -24.11 14.52 20.52
CA SER A 439 -23.96 14.59 21.99
C SER A 439 -25.03 15.26 22.89
N GLY A 440 -26.24 15.53 22.39
CA GLY A 440 -27.30 16.23 23.11
C GLY A 440 -28.38 15.28 23.59
N GLY A 441 -28.12 14.59 24.71
CA GLY A 441 -29.07 14.18 25.76
C GLY A 441 -30.46 13.58 25.43
N GLY A 442 -30.78 13.24 24.18
CA GLY A 442 -32.05 12.64 23.77
C GLY A 442 -31.92 11.14 23.55
N SER A 443 -32.88 10.37 24.06
CA SER A 443 -32.94 8.91 24.04
C SER A 443 -33.10 8.25 22.66
N GLY A 444 -32.58 8.86 21.57
CA GLY A 444 -32.73 8.40 20.19
C GLY A 444 -31.43 8.06 19.44
N GLY A 445 -30.25 8.27 20.04
CA GLY A 445 -28.97 8.34 19.32
C GLY A 445 -28.18 7.03 19.13
N ASP A 446 -28.81 5.91 18.76
CA ASP A 446 -28.08 4.63 18.60
C ASP A 446 -28.66 3.73 17.49
N GLU A 447 -29.12 4.34 16.40
CA GLU A 447 -29.76 3.63 15.28
C GLU A 447 -28.75 2.78 14.51
N VAL A 448 -27.59 3.36 14.20
CA VAL A 448 -26.53 2.70 13.42
C VAL A 448 -25.99 1.48 14.17
N GLU A 449 -25.83 1.58 15.49
CA GLU A 449 -25.45 0.48 16.36
C GLU A 449 -26.43 -0.70 16.27
N ARG A 450 -27.74 -0.42 16.32
CA ARG A 450 -28.79 -1.45 16.23
C ARG A 450 -28.88 -2.10 14.86
N TRP A 451 -28.61 -1.35 13.79
CA TRP A 451 -28.62 -1.87 12.42
C TRP A 451 -27.36 -2.64 12.06
N CYS A 452 -26.27 -2.48 12.83
CA CYS A 452 -25.01 -3.16 12.63
C CYS A 452 -25.11 -4.64 13.06
N VAL A 453 -25.28 -5.51 12.08
CA VAL A 453 -25.44 -6.97 12.24
C VAL A 453 -24.13 -7.75 12.11
N GLY A 454 -23.03 -7.07 11.79
CA GLY A 454 -21.70 -7.66 11.72
C GLY A 454 -20.61 -6.61 11.84
N TRP A 455 -19.51 -6.94 12.49
CA TRP A 455 -18.42 -6.01 12.74
C TRP A 455 -17.09 -6.76 12.71
N VAL A 456 -16.10 -6.17 12.04
CA VAL A 456 -14.70 -6.57 12.15
C VAL A 456 -13.82 -5.32 12.20
N SER A 457 -12.79 -5.35 13.05
CA SER A 457 -11.71 -4.37 13.05
C SER A 457 -10.36 -5.08 12.98
N LYS A 458 -9.55 -4.79 11.96
CA LYS A 458 -8.20 -5.31 11.81
C LYS A 458 -7.17 -4.23 12.13
N ASP A 459 -6.46 -4.43 13.24
CA ASP A 459 -5.23 -3.74 13.56
C ASP A 459 -4.07 -4.37 12.75
N TRP A 460 -3.44 -3.57 11.88
CA TRP A 460 -2.28 -4.01 11.10
C TRP A 460 -0.95 -3.84 11.83
N MET A 461 -0.90 -2.96 12.83
CA MET A 461 0.30 -2.66 13.61
C MET A 461 0.66 -3.83 14.54
N SER A 462 -0.36 -4.53 15.06
CA SER A 462 -0.16 -5.72 15.92
C SER A 462 0.30 -6.98 15.16
N GLU A 463 0.28 -6.98 13.82
CA GLU A 463 0.66 -8.15 13.04
C GLU A 463 2.16 -8.42 13.12
N GLU A 464 2.57 -9.52 13.75
CA GLU A 464 3.99 -9.86 13.97
C GLU A 464 4.83 -9.85 12.67
N ARG A 465 4.22 -10.25 11.56
CA ARG A 465 4.87 -10.45 10.25
C ARG A 465 4.57 -9.35 9.23
N SER A 466 3.93 -8.27 9.65
CA SER A 466 3.71 -7.07 8.83
C SER A 466 4.09 -5.80 9.57
N ARG A 467 3.78 -5.71 10.87
CA ARG A 467 4.10 -4.60 11.79
C ARG A 467 3.50 -3.24 11.41
N GLY A 468 2.49 -3.27 10.55
CA GLY A 468 1.85 -2.11 9.94
C GLY A 468 1.48 -2.36 8.49
N CYS A 469 1.01 -1.32 7.83
CA CYS A 469 0.54 -1.32 6.44
C CYS A 469 0.44 0.14 5.94
N TYR A 470 0.29 0.43 4.66
CA TYR A 470 0.20 -0.51 3.54
C TYR A 470 1.56 -1.07 3.12
N ALA A 471 2.61 -0.28 3.34
CA ALA A 471 3.98 -0.58 2.93
C ALA A 471 4.99 0.10 3.86
N ALA A 472 6.28 -0.18 3.68
CA ALA A 472 7.34 0.55 4.33
C ALA A 472 7.65 1.89 3.62
N LEU A 473 7.86 2.93 4.41
CA LEU A 473 7.96 4.33 4.00
C LEU A 473 9.31 4.92 4.40
N TRP A 474 9.69 6.06 3.79
CA TRP A 474 10.95 6.72 4.10
C TRP A 474 10.74 7.92 5.02
N PRO A 475 11.41 7.96 6.18
CA PRO A 475 11.51 9.20 6.95
C PRO A 475 12.45 10.19 6.24
N PRO A 476 12.35 11.50 6.56
CA PRO A 476 13.29 12.49 6.05
C PRO A 476 14.76 12.08 6.27
N GLY A 477 15.54 12.13 5.20
CA GLY A 477 16.99 11.90 5.17
C GLY A 477 17.41 10.45 4.90
N LEU A 478 16.48 9.49 4.89
CA LEU A 478 16.81 8.08 4.69
C LEU A 478 17.43 7.83 3.31
N ALA A 479 16.80 8.37 2.27
CA ALA A 479 17.22 8.12 0.89
C ALA A 479 18.67 8.59 0.68
N THR A 480 18.96 9.78 1.19
CA THR A 480 20.28 10.41 1.20
C THR A 480 21.31 9.58 1.97
N LEU A 481 20.97 9.13 3.18
CA LEU A 481 21.86 8.31 4.02
C LEU A 481 22.23 6.98 3.34
N ALA A 482 21.23 6.33 2.74
CA ALA A 482 21.42 5.06 2.05
C ALA A 482 22.28 5.19 0.78
N SER A 483 22.18 6.32 0.06
CA SER A 483 23.02 6.63 -1.10
C SER A 483 24.48 6.91 -0.75
N LEU A 484 24.79 7.51 0.41
CA LEU A 484 26.18 7.67 0.86
C LEU A 484 26.85 6.32 1.20
N SER A 485 26.03 5.33 1.54
CA SER A 485 26.47 3.98 1.92
C SER A 485 26.62 3.02 0.73
N SER A 486 26.23 3.43 -0.48
CA SER A 486 26.13 2.59 -1.68
C SER A 486 27.34 2.68 -2.62
N ALA A 487 28.42 3.36 -2.24
CA ALA A 487 29.71 3.28 -2.94
C ALA A 487 30.19 1.82 -2.95
N LEU A 488 29.86 1.08 -4.01
CA LEU A 488 30.24 -0.32 -4.16
C LEU A 488 31.78 -0.42 -4.19
N PRO A 489 32.40 -1.36 -3.44
CA PRO A 489 33.79 -1.75 -3.68
C PRO A 489 33.94 -2.31 -5.09
N ALA A 490 35.03 -1.95 -5.76
CA ALA A 490 35.40 -2.42 -7.09
C ALA A 490 35.27 -3.95 -7.23
N GLY A 491 34.39 -4.42 -8.12
CA GLY A 491 34.22 -5.85 -8.37
C GLY A 491 33.04 -6.30 -9.26
N GLY A 492 32.16 -5.39 -9.70
CA GLY A 492 31.13 -5.67 -10.69
C GLY A 492 31.07 -4.54 -11.71
N GLU A 493 30.73 -4.84 -12.95
CA GLU A 493 30.78 -3.97 -14.15
C GLU A 493 29.84 -2.74 -14.13
N ALA A 494 29.48 -2.21 -12.96
CA ALA A 494 28.98 -0.85 -12.84
C ALA A 494 30.20 0.08 -12.82
N GLY A 495 30.29 0.97 -13.82
CA GLY A 495 31.42 1.89 -13.99
C GLY A 495 31.71 2.65 -12.70
N ALA A 496 33.00 2.71 -12.33
CA ALA A 496 33.48 3.51 -11.23
C ALA A 496 33.00 4.97 -11.40
N GLY A 497 32.05 5.41 -10.57
CA GLY A 497 31.56 6.79 -10.56
C GLY A 497 30.05 6.98 -10.42
N GLU A 498 29.22 5.95 -10.58
CA GLU A 498 27.77 6.08 -10.42
C GLU A 498 27.33 5.76 -8.98
N TRP A 499 26.96 6.81 -8.22
CA TRP A 499 26.28 6.65 -6.94
C TRP A 499 24.89 6.06 -7.19
N LEU A 500 24.71 4.78 -6.87
CA LEU A 500 23.38 4.18 -6.88
C LEU A 500 22.55 4.81 -5.78
N ASP A 501 21.32 5.19 -6.12
CA ASP A 501 20.37 5.61 -5.13
C ASP A 501 20.11 4.50 -4.11
N GLY A 502 19.90 4.86 -2.83
CA GLY A 502 19.85 3.91 -1.73
C GLY A 502 18.83 2.76 -1.90
N VAL A 503 17.72 3.01 -2.59
CA VAL A 503 16.71 1.97 -2.88
C VAL A 503 17.14 1.09 -4.03
N THR A 504 17.74 1.64 -5.08
CA THR A 504 18.39 0.84 -6.13
C THR A 504 19.49 -0.06 -5.55
N ALA A 505 20.30 0.44 -4.61
CA ALA A 505 21.26 -0.37 -3.88
C ALA A 505 20.58 -1.46 -3.02
N ALA A 506 19.42 -1.16 -2.42
CA ALA A 506 18.63 -2.14 -1.69
C ALA A 506 17.98 -3.21 -2.58
N ARG A 507 17.71 -2.93 -3.86
CA ARG A 507 17.26 -3.94 -4.84
C ARG A 507 18.37 -4.89 -5.29
N ALA A 508 19.62 -4.44 -5.28
CA ALA A 508 20.75 -5.20 -5.82
C ALA A 508 20.95 -6.56 -5.11
N PRO A 509 21.24 -7.66 -5.83
CA PRO A 509 21.55 -8.94 -5.22
C PRO A 509 22.79 -8.88 -4.31
N VAL A 510 22.84 -9.75 -3.29
CA VAL A 510 24.03 -9.91 -2.42
C VAL A 510 24.72 -11.24 -2.72
N GLY A 511 26.04 -11.19 -2.89
CA GLY A 511 26.89 -12.36 -3.13
C GLY A 511 26.56 -13.14 -4.42
N GLY A 512 25.80 -12.54 -5.35
CA GLY A 512 25.26 -13.22 -6.53
C GLY A 512 24.25 -14.32 -6.22
N ARG A 513 23.71 -14.38 -4.99
CA ARG A 513 22.91 -15.52 -4.48
C ARG A 513 21.64 -15.13 -3.75
N VAL A 514 21.63 -13.97 -3.09
CA VAL A 514 20.46 -13.47 -2.38
C VAL A 514 19.84 -12.34 -3.19
N PHE A 515 18.64 -12.59 -3.70
CA PHE A 515 17.83 -11.68 -4.49
C PHE A 515 16.70 -11.14 -3.62
N TRP A 516 16.21 -9.96 -3.99
CA TRP A 516 15.26 -9.22 -3.17
C TRP A 516 14.00 -8.98 -3.97
N ALA A 517 12.84 -9.13 -3.35
CA ALA A 517 11.52 -8.80 -3.88
C ALA A 517 10.76 -8.01 -2.79
N GLY A 518 9.43 -8.04 -2.81
CA GLY A 518 8.61 -7.22 -1.93
C GLY A 518 8.25 -5.88 -2.59
N THR A 519 7.05 -5.40 -2.30
CA THR A 519 6.45 -4.28 -3.04
C THR A 519 7.24 -2.98 -2.89
N GLU A 520 7.93 -2.78 -1.77
CA GLU A 520 8.75 -1.60 -1.49
C GLU A 520 9.97 -1.48 -2.40
N LEU A 521 10.38 -2.60 -3.01
CA LEU A 521 11.50 -2.69 -3.93
C LEU A 521 11.06 -2.68 -5.40
N ALA A 522 9.76 -2.49 -5.66
CA ALA A 522 9.24 -2.40 -7.01
C ALA A 522 9.71 -1.12 -7.72
N ARG A 523 9.58 -1.12 -9.05
CA ARG A 523 9.85 0.07 -9.89
C ARG A 523 8.59 0.79 -10.32
N GLU A 524 7.45 0.12 -10.22
CA GLU A 524 6.12 0.61 -10.54
C GLU A 524 5.19 0.15 -9.42
N TRP A 525 4.23 0.98 -9.04
CA TRP A 525 3.22 0.63 -8.03
C TRP A 525 3.79 0.09 -6.71
N ALA A 526 4.93 0.63 -6.26
CA ALA A 526 5.51 0.27 -4.98
C ALA A 526 4.51 0.56 -3.84
N GLY A 527 4.33 -0.41 -2.96
CA GLY A 527 3.33 -0.38 -1.89
C GLY A 527 1.97 -1.01 -2.24
N TYR A 528 1.76 -1.43 -3.49
CA TYR A 528 0.54 -2.12 -3.95
C TYR A 528 0.80 -3.58 -4.33
N PHE A 529 -0.28 -4.34 -4.58
CA PHE A 529 -0.20 -5.71 -5.10
C PHE A 529 0.54 -5.77 -6.45
N GLU A 530 0.32 -4.78 -7.31
CA GLU A 530 1.01 -4.67 -8.61
C GLU A 530 2.53 -4.58 -8.43
N GLY A 531 3.01 -3.76 -7.50
CA GLY A 531 4.43 -3.69 -7.16
C GLY A 531 4.97 -5.00 -6.55
N ALA A 532 4.17 -5.70 -5.75
CA ALA A 532 4.56 -7.01 -5.22
C ALA A 532 4.78 -8.04 -6.35
N LEU A 533 3.89 -8.06 -7.34
CA LEU A 533 4.00 -8.93 -8.52
C LEU A 533 5.17 -8.52 -9.42
N GLU A 534 5.37 -7.22 -9.66
CA GLU A 534 6.53 -6.72 -10.42
C GLU A 534 7.85 -7.13 -9.75
N ALA A 535 8.00 -6.86 -8.46
CA ALA A 535 9.21 -7.19 -7.72
C ALA A 535 9.46 -8.71 -7.65
N GLY A 536 8.40 -9.51 -7.54
CA GLY A 536 8.46 -10.97 -7.58
C GLY A 536 8.94 -11.51 -8.93
N HIS A 537 8.32 -11.06 -10.03
CA HIS A 537 8.71 -11.44 -11.38
C HIS A 537 10.14 -11.01 -11.72
N ARG A 538 10.54 -9.79 -11.33
CA ARG A 538 11.92 -9.32 -11.52
C ARG A 538 12.91 -10.21 -10.76
N ALA A 539 12.67 -10.47 -9.47
CA ALA A 539 13.58 -11.31 -8.69
C ALA A 539 13.71 -12.73 -9.24
N ALA A 540 12.61 -13.31 -9.76
CA ALA A 540 12.64 -14.60 -10.44
C ALA A 540 13.51 -14.56 -11.71
N ALA A 541 13.36 -13.53 -12.55
CA ALA A 541 14.18 -13.34 -13.75
C ALA A 541 15.69 -13.18 -13.43
N GLU A 542 16.02 -12.46 -12.34
CA GLU A 542 17.39 -12.31 -11.87
C GLU A 542 17.99 -13.65 -11.40
N VAL A 543 17.21 -14.47 -10.68
CA VAL A 543 17.60 -15.83 -10.30
C VAL A 543 17.81 -16.70 -11.55
N GLU A 544 16.90 -16.65 -12.53
CA GLU A 544 17.06 -17.41 -13.78
C GLU A 544 18.34 -17.04 -14.53
N ALA A 545 18.67 -15.74 -14.60
CA ALA A 545 19.90 -15.27 -15.21
C ALA A 545 21.14 -15.82 -14.47
N ALA A 546 21.11 -15.80 -13.13
CA ALA A 546 22.20 -16.36 -12.31
C ALA A 546 22.33 -17.88 -12.46
N VAL A 547 21.21 -18.61 -12.51
CA VAL A 547 21.17 -20.06 -12.80
C VAL A 547 21.85 -20.38 -14.13
N ARG A 548 21.54 -19.61 -15.18
CA ARG A 548 22.16 -19.76 -16.51
C ARG A 548 23.65 -19.48 -16.47
N ALA A 549 24.07 -18.42 -15.78
CA ALA A 549 25.48 -18.04 -15.65
C ALA A 549 26.31 -19.10 -14.90
N CYS A 550 25.74 -19.77 -13.89
CA CYS A 550 26.43 -20.82 -13.14
C CYS A 550 26.45 -22.19 -13.84
N GLY A 551 25.80 -22.36 -15.00
CA GLY A 551 25.68 -23.66 -15.68
C GLY A 551 24.89 -24.72 -14.91
N ARG A 552 24.23 -24.35 -13.79
CA ARG A 552 23.47 -25.24 -12.91
C ARG A 552 22.00 -25.27 -13.32
N TYR A 553 21.68 -25.72 -14.53
CA TYR A 553 20.27 -26.01 -14.84
C TYR A 553 19.82 -27.17 -13.94
N PRO A 554 18.75 -27.03 -13.14
CA PRO A 554 18.00 -28.22 -12.76
C PRO A 554 17.54 -28.88 -14.06
N ARG A 555 17.60 -30.22 -14.14
CA ARG A 555 16.96 -30.95 -15.25
C ARG A 555 15.56 -30.36 -15.44
N PRO A 556 15.14 -30.00 -16.66
CA PRO A 556 13.80 -29.48 -16.87
C PRO A 556 12.81 -30.45 -16.24
N LEU A 557 11.94 -29.94 -15.38
CA LEU A 557 10.74 -30.69 -14.99
C LEU A 557 10.04 -31.03 -16.31
N GLN A 558 10.03 -32.31 -16.68
CA GLN A 558 9.41 -32.76 -17.92
C GLN A 558 7.95 -32.27 -17.90
N GLY A 559 7.58 -31.44 -18.88
CA GLY A 559 6.21 -30.96 -19.07
C GLY A 559 5.95 -29.46 -18.86
N VAL A 560 6.96 -28.63 -18.54
CA VAL A 560 6.75 -27.18 -18.39
C VAL A 560 7.00 -26.47 -19.73
N SER A 561 5.91 -26.12 -20.43
CA SER A 561 5.93 -25.10 -21.48
C SER A 561 6.32 -23.76 -20.85
N ARG A 562 7.29 -23.05 -21.45
CA ARG A 562 7.56 -21.64 -21.13
C ARG A 562 6.27 -20.85 -21.36
N LEU A 563 5.78 -20.18 -20.33
CA LEU A 563 4.82 -19.07 -20.41
C LEU A 563 5.51 -17.87 -19.76
#